data_AF-A0A158DZF4-F1
#
_entry.id   AF-A0A158DZF4-F1
#
_cell.length_a   1.000
_cell.length_b   1.000
_cell.length_c   1.000
_cell.angle_alpha   90.00
_cell.angle_beta   90.00
_cell.angle_gamma   90.00
#
_symmetry.space_group_name_H-M   'P 1'
#
loop_
_entity.id
_entity.type
_entity.pdbx_description
1 polymer ?
#
loop_
_entity_poly.entity_id
_entity_poly.type
_entity_poly.pdbx_seq_one_letter_code
_entity_poly.pdbx_strand_id
1 'polypeptide(L)'
;MGLWESLFDFLGLGSGTRTAQTSSSGSSAWQRTARTKEPARTIEAGVVCSGVVDYVDDKFVKVRSGEVVATVFLSELADVFVERATEFVSEGSYVRFVLKEPSSRKPGEWIASLSAVREAEVRARLREFEPGSDHACRVVDIQDKEVVLDCDGVPAKAPLHELSWSWIDHPSRCVRFGEELSARVLRIEAPDNWLNIKAARKARLIVSIKACVARPESPLVEMPFSAVPFRLWAEARKPRICDTVVMHVLTELALGARPEEIARVTGFNGLALQGILQALEDEALAREGAPTRKGKSLIDVIESTRQLNEARLRGLFASAAPQHSQFVAADQSDRHGEYPHAWPRPPAHTKVEDMFMAATDEAVPEPLVNLVADADNRAIVSSLLQDSRVRVFVRKDGLHPRKVVYLRVPEHWVLAGLWFAFDALGEAPFRPVDLSDRCKDLLVVRVRIPSTQADTPAADYYFDPVTGLYWTPRAESQAVIREMKGADFPEMPAFSPDGLGTKPRPPSRYERRWCRVKT
;
A
#
# COMPACT_ATOMS: atom_id res chain seq x y z
N MET A 1 -7.82 -2.53 23.29
CA MET A 1 -8.88 -2.44 22.26
C MET A 1 -8.57 -1.25 21.36
N GLY A 2 -8.21 -1.52 20.12
CA GLY A 2 -7.69 -0.54 19.16
C GLY A 2 -6.40 -1.07 18.55
N LEU A 3 -6.53 -1.86 17.48
CA LEU A 3 -5.55 -2.15 16.42
C LEU A 3 -5.94 -3.38 15.56
N TRP A 4 -7.22 -3.67 15.33
CA TRP A 4 -7.65 -4.75 14.41
C TRP A 4 -9.04 -4.44 13.81
N GLU A 5 -9.18 -3.36 13.04
CA GLU A 5 -10.39 -3.12 12.24
C GLU A 5 -10.06 -2.38 10.94
N SER A 6 -9.94 -3.11 9.83
CA SER A 6 -10.17 -2.57 8.47
C SER A 6 -10.27 -3.70 7.44
N LEU A 7 -11.33 -4.51 7.49
CA LEU A 7 -11.47 -5.64 6.53
C LEU A 7 -12.92 -5.98 6.16
N PHE A 8 -13.81 -5.00 6.04
CA PHE A 8 -15.14 -5.21 5.43
C PHE A 8 -15.70 -3.91 4.81
N ASP A 9 -15.58 -3.76 3.49
CA ASP A 9 -16.39 -2.85 2.66
C ASP A 9 -16.33 -3.34 1.21
N PHE A 10 -17.10 -4.39 0.87
CA PHE A 10 -17.15 -4.88 -0.52
C PHE A 10 -18.40 -5.66 -0.91
N LEU A 11 -19.63 -5.27 -0.51
CA LEU A 11 -20.84 -5.83 -1.15
C LEU A 11 -22.01 -4.83 -1.13
N GLY A 12 -21.97 -3.86 -2.06
CA GLY A 12 -23.11 -3.00 -2.38
C GLY A 12 -23.92 -3.60 -3.53
N LEU A 13 -25.10 -4.16 -3.23
CA LEU A 13 -26.05 -4.63 -4.23
C LEU A 13 -27.49 -4.21 -3.92
N GLY A 14 -28.15 -3.74 -4.98
CA GLY A 14 -29.61 -3.66 -5.16
C GLY A 14 -30.19 -2.27 -4.88
N SER A 15 -31.17 -1.75 -5.61
CA SER A 15 -31.90 -2.12 -6.84
C SER A 15 -33.01 -1.07 -6.98
N GLY A 16 -33.47 -0.69 -8.18
CA GLY A 16 -34.75 0.00 -8.29
C GLY A 16 -34.98 0.90 -9.50
N THR A 17 -35.38 0.28 -10.61
CA THR A 17 -36.03 0.90 -11.78
C THR A 17 -37.36 1.58 -11.45
N ARG A 18 -37.73 2.65 -12.16
CA ARG A 18 -39.10 2.84 -12.69
C ARG A 18 -39.20 3.93 -13.77
N THR A 19 -39.58 3.46 -14.95
CA THR A 19 -40.13 4.15 -16.12
C THR A 19 -41.55 4.68 -15.87
N ALA A 20 -41.93 5.78 -16.53
CA ALA A 20 -43.33 6.11 -16.81
C ALA A 20 -43.47 6.77 -18.20
N GLN A 21 -44.17 6.07 -19.10
CA GLN A 21 -44.79 6.61 -20.32
C GLN A 21 -46.16 7.22 -19.97
N THR A 22 -46.58 8.30 -20.60
CA THR A 22 -47.66 8.42 -21.64
C THR A 22 -48.28 9.81 -21.39
N SER A 23 -48.80 10.58 -22.33
CA SER A 23 -49.75 10.24 -23.38
C SER A 23 -49.88 11.42 -24.36
N SER A 24 -50.14 11.08 -25.61
CA SER A 24 -50.54 11.96 -26.70
C SER A 24 -52.06 12.01 -26.81
N SER A 25 -52.65 13.21 -26.94
CA SER A 25 -54.00 13.38 -27.51
C SER A 25 -54.00 14.56 -28.47
N GLY A 26 -54.44 14.31 -29.71
CA GLY A 26 -54.51 15.30 -30.78
C GLY A 26 -55.87 15.99 -30.91
N SER A 27 -55.95 16.79 -31.98
CA SER A 27 -57.12 17.50 -32.56
C SER A 27 -57.53 18.81 -31.87
N SER A 28 -57.77 19.95 -32.52
CA SER A 28 -57.89 20.29 -33.96
C SER A 28 -57.81 21.81 -34.19
N ALA A 29 -57.35 22.15 -35.38
CA ALA A 29 -57.26 23.45 -36.06
C ALA A 29 -58.30 24.54 -35.74
N TRP A 30 -57.82 25.79 -35.67
CA TRP A 30 -58.29 26.92 -36.50
C TRP A 30 -57.10 27.80 -36.89
N GLN A 31 -56.87 27.91 -38.20
CA GLN A 31 -55.85 28.77 -38.81
C GLN A 31 -56.22 30.24 -38.66
N ARG A 32 -55.26 31.06 -38.24
CA ARG A 32 -55.21 32.48 -38.59
C ARG A 32 -53.80 32.80 -39.06
N THR A 33 -53.71 33.12 -40.34
CA THR A 33 -52.54 33.63 -41.06
C THR A 33 -51.91 34.80 -40.30
N ALA A 34 -50.81 34.52 -39.61
CA ALA A 34 -49.85 35.53 -39.17
C ALA A 34 -48.52 35.14 -39.80
N ARG A 35 -47.94 36.08 -40.57
CA ARG A 35 -46.60 35.99 -41.13
C ARG A 35 -45.66 35.35 -40.12
N THR A 36 -45.19 34.15 -40.43
CA THR A 36 -44.22 33.42 -39.62
C THR A 36 -42.91 34.18 -39.75
N LYS A 37 -42.64 35.09 -38.80
CA LYS A 37 -41.27 35.42 -38.44
C LYS A 37 -40.63 34.09 -38.04
N GLU A 38 -39.55 33.71 -38.73
CA GLU A 38 -38.69 32.64 -38.26
C GLU A 38 -38.42 32.86 -36.76
N PRO A 39 -38.51 31.82 -35.92
CA PRO A 39 -38.21 31.98 -34.51
C PRO A 39 -36.76 32.47 -34.40
N ALA A 40 -36.59 33.69 -33.86
CA ALA A 40 -35.29 34.24 -33.57
C ALA A 40 -34.51 33.20 -32.75
N ARG A 41 -33.35 32.76 -33.25
CA ARG A 41 -32.48 31.87 -32.50
C ARG A 41 -32.24 32.49 -31.14
N THR A 42 -32.64 31.83 -30.05
CA THR A 42 -32.32 32.28 -28.70
C THR A 42 -30.80 32.22 -28.57
N ILE A 43 -30.17 33.39 -28.53
CA ILE A 43 -28.72 33.53 -28.40
C ILE A 43 -28.37 33.28 -26.93
N GLU A 44 -27.60 32.24 -26.66
CA GLU A 44 -27.17 31.87 -25.32
C GLU A 44 -25.76 32.43 -25.01
N ALA A 45 -25.54 32.82 -23.75
CA ALA A 45 -24.22 33.19 -23.27
C ALA A 45 -23.28 31.98 -23.27
N GLY A 46 -22.00 32.20 -23.59
CA GLY A 46 -20.97 31.18 -23.64
C GLY A 46 -20.80 30.48 -25.00
N VAL A 47 -21.62 30.82 -25.99
CA VAL A 47 -21.48 30.32 -27.35
C VAL A 47 -20.31 31.00 -28.07
N VAL A 48 -19.48 30.20 -28.74
CA VAL A 48 -18.43 30.69 -29.64
C VAL A 48 -19.06 31.09 -30.97
N CYS A 49 -18.88 32.34 -31.37
CA CYS A 49 -19.31 32.88 -32.65
C CYS A 49 -18.08 33.28 -33.47
N SER A 50 -18.26 33.36 -34.79
CA SER A 50 -17.23 33.85 -35.72
C SER A 50 -17.83 34.97 -36.57
N GLY A 51 -17.10 36.06 -36.76
CA GLY A 51 -17.64 37.27 -37.38
C GLY A 51 -16.55 38.23 -37.86
N VAL A 52 -16.98 39.36 -38.43
CA VAL A 52 -16.08 40.39 -38.96
C VAL A 52 -16.05 41.58 -38.01
N VAL A 53 -14.88 42.21 -37.87
CA VAL A 53 -14.70 43.46 -37.16
C VAL A 53 -15.31 44.60 -37.97
N ASP A 54 -16.39 45.18 -37.47
CA ASP A 54 -17.10 46.29 -38.12
C ASP A 54 -16.46 47.65 -37.87
N TYR A 55 -15.92 47.82 -36.66
CA TYR A 55 -15.43 49.09 -36.16
C TYR A 55 -14.41 48.86 -35.06
N VAL A 56 -13.29 49.59 -35.12
CA VAL A 56 -12.25 49.56 -34.09
C VAL A 56 -12.11 50.97 -33.48
N ASP A 57 -12.40 51.07 -32.19
CA ASP A 57 -12.12 52.25 -31.37
C ASP A 57 -10.79 52.07 -30.60
N ASP A 58 -10.29 53.12 -29.95
CA ASP A 58 -9.17 52.97 -29.03
C ASP A 58 -9.53 52.08 -27.82
N LYS A 59 -10.79 52.12 -27.35
CA LYS A 59 -11.22 51.47 -26.10
C LYS A 59 -12.07 50.21 -26.26
N PHE A 60 -12.57 49.95 -27.47
CA PHE A 60 -13.43 48.80 -27.73
C PHE A 60 -13.45 48.45 -29.22
N VAL A 61 -13.93 47.26 -29.52
CA VAL A 61 -14.09 46.75 -30.88
C VAL A 61 -15.52 46.30 -31.05
N LYS A 62 -16.13 46.60 -32.20
CA LYS A 62 -17.41 46.02 -32.58
C LYS A 62 -17.21 44.90 -33.58
N VAL A 63 -17.81 43.76 -33.27
CA VAL A 63 -17.81 42.56 -34.11
C VAL A 63 -19.25 42.20 -34.49
N ARG A 64 -19.44 41.76 -35.73
CA ARG A 64 -20.73 41.30 -36.24
C ARG A 64 -20.65 39.87 -36.74
N SER A 65 -21.60 39.06 -36.30
CA SER A 65 -21.83 37.69 -36.78
C SER A 65 -23.31 37.56 -37.16
N GLY A 66 -23.62 37.66 -38.45
CA GLY A 66 -25.01 37.72 -38.93
C GLY A 66 -25.76 38.92 -38.35
N GLU A 67 -26.86 38.67 -37.65
CA GLU A 67 -27.68 39.69 -36.98
C GLU A 67 -27.14 40.11 -35.60
N VAL A 68 -26.14 39.39 -35.07
CA VAL A 68 -25.58 39.67 -33.74
C VAL A 68 -24.47 40.71 -33.84
N VAL A 69 -24.67 41.84 -33.17
CA VAL A 69 -23.63 42.87 -32.96
C VAL A 69 -23.14 42.77 -31.52
N ALA A 70 -21.82 42.64 -31.35
CA ALA A 70 -21.21 42.58 -30.03
C ALA A 70 -20.06 43.58 -29.87
N THR A 71 -19.94 44.14 -28.67
CA THR A 71 -18.85 45.03 -28.27
C THR A 71 -17.86 44.23 -27.41
N VAL A 72 -16.58 44.29 -27.78
CA VAL A 72 -15.47 43.71 -27.01
C VAL A 72 -14.65 44.86 -26.45
N PHE A 73 -14.56 44.95 -25.12
CA PHE A 73 -13.73 45.94 -24.45
C PHE A 73 -12.26 45.52 -24.42
N LEU A 74 -11.34 46.47 -24.23
CA LEU A 74 -9.88 46.20 -24.12
C LEU A 74 -9.56 45.02 -23.20
N SER A 75 -10.20 44.99 -22.03
CA SER A 75 -10.01 43.94 -21.04
C SER A 75 -10.45 42.57 -21.50
N GLU A 76 -11.13 42.41 -22.63
CA GLU A 76 -11.63 41.13 -23.15
C GLU A 76 -11.01 40.75 -24.51
N LEU A 77 -10.14 41.61 -25.07
CA LEU A 77 -9.45 41.35 -26.34
C LEU A 77 -8.39 40.25 -26.20
N ALA A 78 -7.55 40.34 -25.17
CA ALA A 78 -6.44 39.42 -24.94
C ALA A 78 -6.30 39.07 -23.45
N ASP A 79 -5.50 38.06 -23.13
CA ASP A 79 -5.14 37.72 -21.75
C ASP A 79 -4.02 38.62 -21.19
N VAL A 80 -3.35 39.39 -22.06
CA VAL A 80 -2.37 40.41 -21.70
C VAL A 80 -3.01 41.79 -21.64
N PHE A 81 -2.32 42.74 -20.99
CA PHE A 81 -2.74 44.14 -20.99
C PHE A 81 -2.68 44.72 -22.41
N VAL A 82 -3.75 45.42 -22.81
CA VAL A 82 -3.88 46.06 -24.13
C VAL A 82 -4.17 47.54 -23.92
N GLU A 83 -3.31 48.41 -24.44
CA GLU A 83 -3.49 49.87 -24.35
C GLU A 83 -4.50 50.38 -25.38
N ARG A 84 -4.42 49.89 -26.62
CA ARG A 84 -5.31 50.28 -27.73
C ARG A 84 -5.75 49.07 -28.54
N ALA A 85 -7.03 49.04 -28.93
CA ALA A 85 -7.56 47.88 -29.63
C ALA A 85 -7.01 47.71 -31.05
N THR A 86 -6.60 48.81 -31.69
CA THR A 86 -5.99 48.85 -33.03
C THR A 86 -4.68 48.06 -33.13
N GLU A 87 -4.03 47.79 -32.00
CA GLU A 87 -2.81 46.97 -31.93
C GLU A 87 -3.10 45.47 -32.08
N PHE A 88 -4.33 45.05 -31.83
CA PHE A 88 -4.72 43.64 -31.78
C PHE A 88 -5.62 43.21 -32.93
N VAL A 89 -6.46 44.12 -33.42
CA VAL A 89 -7.43 43.85 -34.49
C VAL A 89 -7.58 45.04 -35.43
N SER A 90 -7.88 44.74 -36.69
CA SER A 90 -8.14 45.74 -37.74
C SER A 90 -9.57 45.61 -38.23
N GLU A 91 -10.14 46.71 -38.73
CA GLU A 91 -11.45 46.70 -39.39
C GLU A 91 -11.43 45.75 -40.60
N GLY A 92 -12.51 44.99 -40.78
CA GLY A 92 -12.61 43.97 -41.81
C GLY A 92 -11.96 42.62 -41.46
N SER A 93 -11.22 42.51 -40.35
CA SER A 93 -10.63 41.24 -39.92
C SER A 93 -11.70 40.24 -39.45
N TYR A 94 -11.49 38.97 -39.77
CA TYR A 94 -12.32 37.87 -39.27
C TYR A 94 -11.83 37.39 -37.91
N VAL A 95 -12.71 37.35 -36.91
CA VAL A 95 -12.37 36.99 -35.53
C VAL A 95 -13.40 36.03 -34.92
N ARG A 96 -12.94 35.22 -33.97
CA ARG A 96 -13.81 34.39 -33.13
C ARG A 96 -13.99 35.05 -31.77
N PHE A 97 -15.18 34.95 -31.20
CA PHE A 97 -15.50 35.58 -29.91
C PHE A 97 -16.59 34.81 -29.18
N VAL A 98 -16.64 34.97 -27.86
CA VAL A 98 -17.67 34.38 -26.99
C VAL A 98 -18.62 35.47 -26.53
N LEU A 99 -19.92 35.22 -26.61
CA LEU A 99 -20.94 36.11 -26.06
C LEU A 99 -21.02 35.94 -24.54
N LYS A 100 -20.83 37.02 -23.78
CA LYS A 100 -20.88 36.99 -22.31
C LYS A 100 -22.28 37.29 -21.79
N GLU A 101 -22.79 38.47 -22.11
CA GLU A 101 -24.08 38.96 -21.62
C GLU A 101 -24.65 40.03 -22.56
N PRO A 102 -25.98 40.23 -22.60
CA PRO A 102 -26.56 41.34 -23.34
C PRO A 102 -26.15 42.69 -22.75
N SER A 103 -25.93 43.69 -23.61
CA SER A 103 -25.55 45.04 -23.19
C SER A 103 -26.71 45.72 -22.46
N SER A 104 -26.50 46.09 -21.20
CA SER A 104 -27.46 46.88 -20.44
C SER A 104 -27.66 48.30 -20.98
N ARG A 105 -26.68 48.83 -21.74
CA ARG A 105 -26.70 50.19 -22.28
C ARG A 105 -27.37 50.30 -23.63
N LYS A 106 -27.28 49.26 -24.47
CA LYS A 106 -27.75 49.27 -25.86
C LYS A 106 -28.54 47.99 -26.14
N PRO A 107 -29.89 48.05 -26.08
CA PRO A 107 -30.74 46.91 -26.40
C PRO A 107 -30.43 46.37 -27.79
N GLY A 108 -30.16 45.07 -27.89
CA GLY A 108 -29.80 44.40 -29.15
C GLY A 108 -28.30 44.24 -29.39
N GLU A 109 -27.42 44.91 -28.62
CA GLU A 109 -25.98 44.64 -28.64
C GLU A 109 -25.59 43.67 -27.51
N TRP A 110 -24.56 42.86 -27.74
CA TRP A 110 -23.97 41.97 -26.74
C TRP A 110 -22.61 42.47 -26.25
N ILE A 111 -22.21 42.05 -25.06
CA ILE A 111 -20.82 42.13 -24.60
C ILE A 111 -20.15 40.79 -24.95
N ALA A 112 -19.01 40.85 -25.62
CA ALA A 112 -18.26 39.67 -26.05
C ALA A 112 -16.81 39.69 -25.60
N SER A 113 -16.15 38.54 -25.74
CA SER A 113 -14.75 38.33 -25.39
C SER A 113 -14.03 37.49 -26.43
N LEU A 114 -12.90 38.01 -26.92
CA LEU A 114 -11.99 37.27 -27.81
C LEU A 114 -11.11 36.34 -26.97
N SER A 115 -10.63 36.81 -25.81
CA SER A 115 -9.81 36.02 -24.87
C SER A 115 -10.53 34.79 -24.30
N ALA A 116 -11.86 34.79 -24.23
CA ALA A 116 -12.64 33.67 -23.71
C ALA A 116 -12.80 32.48 -24.68
N VAL A 117 -12.44 32.62 -25.96
CA VAL A 117 -12.69 31.61 -26.99
C VAL A 117 -12.02 30.27 -26.66
N ARG A 118 -10.74 30.29 -26.29
CA ARG A 118 -10.00 29.07 -25.95
C ARG A 118 -10.66 28.31 -24.80
N GLU A 119 -11.07 29.01 -23.74
CA GLU A 119 -11.73 28.40 -22.59
C GLU A 119 -13.09 27.77 -22.98
N ALA A 120 -13.84 28.42 -23.87
CA ALA A 120 -15.11 27.90 -24.37
C ALA A 120 -14.92 26.60 -25.17
N GLU A 121 -13.91 26.55 -26.03
CA GLU A 121 -13.54 25.36 -26.80
C GLU A 121 -13.12 24.21 -25.89
N VAL A 122 -12.26 24.50 -24.90
CA VAL A 122 -11.85 23.52 -23.87
C VAL A 122 -13.07 22.98 -23.13
N ARG A 123 -14.00 23.84 -22.71
CA ARG A 123 -15.22 23.42 -21.99
C ARG A 123 -16.19 22.61 -22.84
N ALA A 124 -16.26 22.86 -24.14
CA ALA A 124 -17.02 22.03 -25.06
C ALA A 124 -16.41 20.62 -25.14
N ARG A 125 -15.08 20.53 -25.30
CA ARG A 125 -14.35 19.26 -25.36
C ARG A 125 -14.35 18.49 -24.04
N LEU A 126 -14.31 19.17 -22.89
CA LEU A 126 -14.37 18.54 -21.57
C LEU A 126 -15.60 17.65 -21.37
N ARG A 127 -16.68 17.85 -22.13
CA ARG A 127 -17.88 17.00 -22.11
C ARG A 127 -17.64 15.60 -22.66
N GLU A 128 -16.57 15.39 -23.42
CA GLU A 128 -16.17 14.11 -24.01
C GLU A 128 -15.32 13.27 -23.05
N PHE A 129 -14.87 13.84 -21.93
CA PHE A 129 -14.01 13.18 -20.95
C PHE A 129 -14.80 12.69 -19.74
N GLU A 130 -14.54 11.46 -19.32
CA GLU A 130 -15.13 10.86 -18.12
C GLU A 130 -14.02 10.45 -17.13
N PRO A 131 -14.19 10.68 -15.81
CA PRO A 131 -13.27 10.14 -14.82
C PRO A 131 -13.11 8.62 -14.97
N GLY A 132 -11.86 8.15 -14.97
CA GLY A 132 -11.48 6.74 -15.17
C GLY A 132 -11.15 6.38 -16.62
N SER A 133 -11.48 7.22 -17.60
CA SER A 133 -11.13 6.98 -19.01
C SER A 133 -9.66 7.31 -19.32
N ASP A 134 -9.06 6.55 -20.23
CA ASP A 134 -7.67 6.71 -20.67
C ASP A 134 -7.62 7.41 -22.02
N HIS A 135 -6.77 8.43 -22.15
CA HIS A 135 -6.65 9.24 -23.36
C HIS A 135 -5.20 9.41 -23.78
N ALA A 136 -4.96 9.57 -25.09
CA ALA A 136 -3.66 9.94 -25.60
C ALA A 136 -3.41 11.43 -25.32
N CYS A 137 -2.27 11.75 -24.72
CA CYS A 137 -1.88 13.10 -24.37
C CYS A 137 -0.42 13.36 -24.74
N ARG A 138 -0.11 14.62 -25.03
CA ARG A 138 1.23 15.08 -25.36
C ARG A 138 1.80 15.97 -24.26
N VAL A 139 3.05 15.76 -23.88
CA VAL A 139 3.75 16.59 -22.88
C VAL A 139 4.05 17.97 -23.47
N VAL A 140 3.45 19.01 -22.89
CA VAL A 140 3.63 20.40 -23.34
C VAL A 140 4.49 21.23 -22.42
N ASP A 141 4.59 20.88 -21.14
CA ASP A 141 5.47 21.56 -20.17
C ASP A 141 5.80 20.62 -19.01
N ILE A 142 6.98 20.79 -18.42
CA ILE A 142 7.46 20.02 -17.27
C ILE A 142 7.85 21.00 -16.17
N GLN A 143 7.12 20.94 -15.06
CA GLN A 143 7.33 21.80 -13.89
C GLN A 143 7.85 20.98 -12.72
N ASP A 144 8.33 21.64 -11.66
CA ASP A 144 8.98 20.97 -10.53
C ASP A 144 8.14 19.86 -9.86
N LYS A 145 6.80 20.02 -9.85
CA LYS A 145 5.88 19.13 -9.13
C LYS A 145 4.74 18.59 -9.98
N GLU A 146 4.71 18.91 -11.27
CA GLU A 146 3.64 18.49 -12.16
C GLU A 146 4.08 18.54 -13.62
N VAL A 147 3.40 17.76 -14.45
CA VAL A 147 3.54 17.78 -15.91
C VAL A 147 2.28 18.37 -16.49
N VAL A 148 2.43 19.32 -17.40
CA VAL A 148 1.32 19.84 -18.19
C VAL A 148 1.26 19.06 -19.49
N LEU A 149 0.07 18.55 -19.78
CA LEU A 149 -0.24 17.72 -20.92
C LEU A 149 -1.33 18.40 -21.76
N ASP A 150 -1.36 18.09 -23.06
CA ASP A 150 -2.47 18.39 -23.95
C ASP A 150 -3.14 17.08 -24.36
N CYS A 151 -4.42 16.92 -24.02
CA CYS A 151 -5.23 15.73 -24.32
C CYS A 151 -6.34 16.14 -25.30
N ASP A 152 -6.12 15.93 -26.59
CA ASP A 152 -7.02 16.36 -27.69
C ASP A 152 -7.49 17.83 -27.61
N GLY A 153 -6.57 18.76 -27.35
CA GLY A 153 -6.87 20.19 -27.24
C GLY A 153 -7.39 20.63 -25.86
N VAL A 154 -7.53 19.70 -24.92
CA VAL A 154 -7.87 19.99 -23.51
C VAL A 154 -6.59 19.99 -22.67
N PRO A 155 -6.28 21.08 -21.96
CA PRO A 155 -5.14 21.11 -21.06
C PRO A 155 -5.36 20.17 -19.88
N ALA A 156 -4.33 19.42 -19.52
CA ALA A 156 -4.33 18.47 -18.43
C ALA A 156 -3.10 18.66 -17.54
N LYS A 157 -3.21 18.29 -16.26
CA LYS A 157 -2.10 18.29 -15.31
C LYS A 157 -1.96 16.93 -14.63
N ALA A 158 -0.74 16.42 -14.60
CA ALA A 158 -0.38 15.22 -13.86
C ALA A 158 0.55 15.62 -12.70
N PRO A 159 0.08 15.57 -11.44
CA PRO A 159 0.93 15.81 -10.26
C PRO A 159 2.07 14.80 -10.17
N LEU A 160 3.20 15.17 -9.54
CA LEU A 160 4.40 14.32 -9.39
C LEU A 160 4.09 12.90 -8.91
N HIS A 161 3.23 12.76 -7.90
CA HIS A 161 2.86 11.47 -7.32
C HIS A 161 1.98 10.60 -8.24
N GLU A 162 1.47 11.15 -9.34
CA GLU A 162 0.65 10.46 -10.35
C GLU A 162 1.44 10.08 -11.61
N LEU A 163 2.76 10.28 -11.62
CA LEU A 163 3.61 10.00 -12.79
C LEU A 163 4.18 8.58 -12.79
N SER A 164 4.61 8.07 -11.64
CA SER A 164 5.33 6.78 -11.55
C SER A 164 4.96 5.98 -10.30
N TRP A 165 5.10 4.66 -10.40
CA TRP A 165 5.04 3.73 -9.27
C TRP A 165 6.32 3.73 -8.44
N SER A 166 7.44 4.16 -9.02
CA SER A 166 8.70 4.37 -8.33
C SER A 166 8.77 5.82 -7.82
N TRP A 167 9.44 6.03 -6.70
CA TRP A 167 9.73 7.37 -6.21
C TRP A 167 10.57 8.14 -7.23
N ILE A 168 10.20 9.39 -7.42
CA ILE A 168 10.92 10.36 -8.26
C ILE A 168 10.96 11.71 -7.55
N ASP A 169 12.07 12.42 -7.72
CA ASP A 169 12.28 13.78 -7.21
C ASP A 169 11.75 14.85 -8.16
N HIS A 170 11.80 14.59 -9.47
CA HIS A 170 11.39 15.53 -10.50
C HIS A 170 10.72 14.83 -11.69
N PRO A 171 9.68 15.41 -12.32
CA PRO A 171 8.96 14.76 -13.41
C PRO A 171 9.81 14.41 -14.65
N SER A 172 10.85 15.20 -14.93
CA SER A 172 11.77 14.96 -16.06
C SER A 172 12.53 13.62 -16.00
N ARG A 173 12.48 12.92 -14.86
CA ARG A 173 13.00 11.55 -14.72
C ARG A 173 12.14 10.52 -15.46
N CYS A 174 10.85 10.79 -15.62
CA CYS A 174 9.88 9.83 -16.18
C CYS A 174 9.35 10.23 -17.55
N VAL A 175 9.29 11.53 -17.85
CA VAL A 175 8.71 12.03 -19.10
C VAL A 175 9.62 13.06 -19.75
N ARG A 176 9.48 13.24 -21.07
CA ARG A 176 10.20 14.21 -21.89
C ARG A 176 9.25 15.20 -22.54
N PHE A 177 9.74 16.41 -22.78
CA PHE A 177 8.98 17.42 -23.52
C PHE A 177 8.60 16.90 -24.91
N GLY A 178 7.35 17.08 -25.30
CA GLY A 178 6.81 16.65 -26.60
C GLY A 178 6.48 15.17 -26.71
N GLU A 179 6.73 14.36 -25.67
CA GLU A 179 6.41 12.93 -25.63
C GLU A 179 4.90 12.68 -25.69
N GLU A 180 4.48 11.66 -26.45
CA GLU A 180 3.10 11.18 -26.50
C GLU A 180 2.94 9.96 -25.60
N LEU A 181 1.95 9.99 -24.72
CA LEU A 181 1.69 8.95 -23.73
C LEU A 181 0.19 8.80 -23.47
N SER A 182 -0.21 7.73 -22.78
CA SER A 182 -1.58 7.58 -22.29
C SER A 182 -1.68 8.09 -20.84
N ALA A 183 -2.74 8.83 -20.54
CA ALA A 183 -3.05 9.31 -19.20
C ALA A 183 -4.52 9.08 -18.85
N ARG A 184 -4.77 8.62 -17.62
CA ARG A 184 -6.11 8.38 -17.08
C ARG A 184 -6.67 9.64 -16.48
N VAL A 185 -7.90 10.00 -16.82
CA VAL A 185 -8.61 11.11 -16.17
C VAL A 185 -8.95 10.72 -14.74
N LEU A 186 -8.45 11.47 -13.75
CA LEU A 186 -8.84 11.29 -12.35
C LEU A 186 -10.05 12.15 -12.01
N ARG A 187 -10.02 13.42 -12.42
CA ARG A 187 -11.11 14.38 -12.19
C ARG A 187 -11.00 15.57 -13.13
N ILE A 188 -12.11 16.29 -13.27
CA ILE A 188 -12.23 17.47 -14.11
C ILE A 188 -12.28 18.72 -13.22
N GLU A 189 -11.46 19.72 -13.51
CA GLU A 189 -11.49 21.04 -12.88
C GLU A 189 -12.07 22.05 -13.86
N ALA A 190 -13.29 22.54 -13.63
CA ALA A 190 -13.90 23.58 -14.45
C ALA A 190 -14.58 24.61 -13.54
N PRO A 191 -13.89 25.69 -13.13
CA PRO A 191 -14.46 26.70 -12.25
C PRO A 191 -15.71 27.35 -12.84
N ASP A 192 -16.68 27.71 -12.01
CA ASP A 192 -17.89 28.41 -12.44
C ASP A 192 -17.64 29.89 -12.77
N ASN A 193 -18.63 30.53 -13.38
CA ASN A 193 -18.63 31.97 -13.72
C ASN A 193 -17.41 32.46 -14.55
N TRP A 194 -16.83 31.55 -15.34
CA TRP A 194 -15.65 31.79 -16.19
C TRP A 194 -15.84 32.86 -17.28
N LEU A 195 -17.09 33.10 -17.70
CA LEU A 195 -17.42 34.15 -18.64
C LEU A 195 -17.07 35.52 -18.07
N ASN A 196 -17.44 35.75 -16.81
CA ASN A 196 -17.32 37.05 -16.15
C ASN A 196 -16.00 37.20 -15.38
N ILE A 197 -15.44 36.10 -14.87
CA ILE A 197 -14.21 36.10 -14.08
C ILE A 197 -13.09 35.48 -14.91
N LYS A 198 -12.16 36.31 -15.40
CA LYS A 198 -10.99 35.83 -16.17
C LYS A 198 -10.16 34.79 -15.43
N ALA A 199 -9.95 34.96 -14.12
CA ALA A 199 -9.18 34.02 -13.29
C ALA A 199 -9.84 32.63 -13.16
N ALA A 200 -11.10 32.49 -13.56
CA ALA A 200 -11.83 31.21 -13.61
C ALA A 200 -11.70 30.51 -14.97
N ARG A 201 -11.07 31.14 -15.98
CA ARG A 201 -10.77 30.56 -17.31
C ARG A 201 -9.54 29.66 -17.25
N LYS A 202 -9.68 28.57 -16.52
CA LYS A 202 -8.60 27.61 -16.25
C LYS A 202 -9.16 26.19 -16.19
N ALA A 203 -10.16 25.90 -17.01
CA ALA A 203 -10.72 24.57 -17.08
C ALA A 203 -9.67 23.59 -17.62
N ARG A 204 -9.53 22.44 -16.96
CA ARG A 204 -8.48 21.45 -17.24
C ARG A 204 -8.81 20.08 -16.64
N LEU A 205 -8.11 19.07 -17.10
CA LEU A 205 -8.14 17.72 -16.53
C LEU A 205 -7.06 17.57 -15.45
N ILE A 206 -7.34 16.76 -14.44
CA ILE A 206 -6.32 16.20 -13.56
C ILE A 206 -6.20 14.72 -13.91
N VAL A 207 -5.00 14.30 -14.29
CA VAL A 207 -4.76 12.98 -14.88
C VAL A 207 -3.65 12.23 -14.17
N SER A 208 -3.58 10.93 -14.42
CA SER A 208 -2.57 10.01 -13.90
C SER A 208 -1.92 9.24 -15.03
N ILE A 209 -0.60 9.34 -15.14
CA ILE A 209 0.18 8.55 -16.09
C ILE A 209 0.42 7.16 -15.50
N LYS A 210 0.72 7.08 -14.19
CA LYS A 210 0.96 5.79 -13.51
C LYS A 210 -0.27 4.89 -13.55
N ALA A 211 -1.49 5.43 -13.56
CA ALA A 211 -2.71 4.62 -13.57
C ALA A 211 -2.92 3.85 -14.89
N CYS A 212 -2.27 4.28 -15.98
CA CYS A 212 -2.27 3.58 -17.26
C CYS A 212 -1.23 2.45 -17.33
N VAL A 213 -0.34 2.35 -16.33
CA VAL A 213 0.72 1.33 -16.26
C VAL A 213 0.40 0.37 -15.12
N ALA A 214 0.52 -0.93 -15.38
CA ALA A 214 0.35 -1.94 -14.33
C ALA A 214 1.33 -1.67 -13.17
N ARG A 215 0.83 -1.78 -11.94
CA ARG A 215 1.69 -1.66 -10.76
C ARG A 215 2.74 -2.77 -10.81
N PRO A 216 4.03 -2.45 -10.71
CA PRO A 216 5.08 -3.47 -10.76
C PRO A 216 4.94 -4.39 -9.55
N GLU A 217 4.81 -5.69 -9.82
CA GLU A 217 4.89 -6.70 -8.78
C GLU A 217 6.31 -6.76 -8.22
N SER A 218 6.43 -7.00 -6.91
CA SER A 218 7.73 -7.21 -6.31
C SER A 218 8.19 -8.63 -6.60
N PRO A 219 9.34 -8.85 -7.27
CA PRO A 219 9.93 -10.18 -7.33
C PRO A 219 10.27 -10.67 -5.92
N LEU A 220 10.37 -11.98 -5.77
CA LEU A 220 10.73 -12.63 -4.50
C LEU A 220 12.21 -13.03 -4.51
N VAL A 221 12.95 -12.56 -3.51
CA VAL A 221 14.37 -12.88 -3.28
C VAL A 221 14.53 -13.74 -2.04
N GLU A 222 15.57 -14.57 -2.01
CA GLU A 222 15.87 -15.41 -0.85
C GLU A 222 16.71 -14.62 0.15
N MET A 223 16.22 -14.52 1.38
CA MET A 223 16.92 -13.81 2.45
C MET A 223 17.06 -14.71 3.69
N PRO A 224 18.26 -14.83 4.28
CA PRO A 224 18.47 -15.61 5.49
C PRO A 224 17.99 -14.86 6.74
N PHE A 225 17.36 -15.59 7.66
CA PHE A 225 16.92 -15.10 8.97
C PHE A 225 17.36 -16.05 10.07
N SER A 226 17.65 -15.49 11.26
CA SER A 226 17.90 -16.31 12.43
C SER A 226 16.58 -16.56 13.14
N ALA A 227 16.10 -17.80 13.11
CA ALA A 227 14.82 -18.19 13.65
C ALA A 227 14.93 -18.96 14.98
N VAL A 228 13.97 -18.73 15.87
CA VAL A 228 13.88 -19.45 17.15
C VAL A 228 12.96 -20.66 17.03
N PRO A 229 13.37 -21.85 17.48
CA PRO A 229 12.49 -23.01 17.50
C PRO A 229 11.46 -22.86 18.63
N PHE A 230 10.20 -23.10 18.28
CA PHE A 230 9.08 -23.04 19.20
C PHE A 230 8.20 -24.27 19.05
N ARG A 231 7.34 -24.48 20.03
CA ARG A 231 6.23 -25.43 19.96
C ARG A 231 5.00 -24.87 20.64
N LEU A 232 3.85 -25.31 20.16
CA LEU A 232 2.59 -25.11 20.87
C LEU A 232 2.52 -26.06 22.06
N TRP A 233 1.92 -25.56 23.13
CA TRP A 233 1.67 -26.30 24.35
C TRP A 233 0.31 -25.91 24.91
N ALA A 234 -0.40 -26.88 25.47
CA ALA A 234 -1.64 -26.63 26.19
C ALA A 234 -1.54 -27.18 27.62
N GLU A 235 -2.16 -26.45 28.54
CA GLU A 235 -2.28 -26.84 29.94
C GLU A 235 -3.71 -26.62 30.40
N ALA A 236 -4.33 -27.66 30.94
CA ALA A 236 -5.64 -27.57 31.55
C ALA A 236 -5.55 -26.84 32.91
N ARG A 237 -6.42 -25.85 33.12
CA ARG A 237 -6.61 -25.17 34.40
C ARG A 237 -7.36 -26.11 35.32
N LYS A 238 -6.67 -26.59 36.35
CA LYS A 238 -7.23 -27.43 37.41
C LYS A 238 -7.32 -26.65 38.73
N PRO A 239 -8.27 -27.00 39.63
CA PRO A 239 -8.32 -26.40 40.96
C PRO A 239 -7.00 -26.60 41.70
N ARG A 240 -6.61 -25.63 42.53
CA ARG A 240 -5.30 -25.65 43.22
C ARG A 240 -5.12 -26.85 44.14
N ILE A 241 -6.21 -27.35 44.72
CA ILE A 241 -6.21 -28.52 45.60
C ILE A 241 -6.08 -29.85 44.82
N CYS A 242 -6.37 -29.83 43.52
CA CYS A 242 -6.31 -31.00 42.66
C CYS A 242 -4.92 -31.13 42.02
N ASP A 243 -3.96 -31.68 42.76
CA ASP A 243 -2.64 -32.03 42.24
C ASP A 243 -2.69 -33.22 41.26
N THR A 244 -1.54 -33.71 40.81
CA THR A 244 -1.48 -34.82 39.84
C THR A 244 -2.08 -36.12 40.41
N VAL A 245 -1.98 -36.34 41.72
CA VAL A 245 -2.49 -37.54 42.39
C VAL A 245 -4.01 -37.49 42.50
N VAL A 246 -4.57 -36.35 42.92
CA VAL A 246 -6.02 -36.14 42.98
C VAL A 246 -6.65 -36.28 41.60
N MET A 247 -6.00 -35.73 40.57
CA MET A 247 -6.47 -35.86 39.19
C MET A 247 -6.39 -37.30 38.67
N HIS A 248 -5.36 -38.08 39.06
CA HIS A 248 -5.28 -39.50 38.71
C HIS A 248 -6.45 -40.29 39.29
N VAL A 249 -6.80 -40.08 40.56
CA VAL A 249 -7.97 -40.71 41.19
C VAL A 249 -9.26 -40.34 40.43
N LEU A 250 -9.46 -39.07 40.08
CA LEU A 250 -10.63 -38.66 39.28
C LEU A 250 -10.70 -39.37 37.93
N THR A 251 -9.56 -39.54 37.24
CA THR A 251 -9.47 -40.28 35.98
C THR A 251 -9.86 -41.74 36.15
N GLU A 252 -9.33 -42.43 37.17
CA GLU A 252 -9.67 -43.83 37.45
C GLU A 252 -11.17 -44.00 37.76
N LEU A 253 -11.75 -43.09 38.55
CA LEU A 253 -13.20 -43.09 38.82
C LEU A 253 -14.02 -42.91 37.53
N ALA A 254 -13.53 -42.12 36.57
CA ALA A 254 -14.18 -41.95 35.27
C ALA A 254 -14.03 -43.14 34.32
N LEU A 255 -12.97 -43.93 34.49
CA LEU A 255 -12.82 -45.23 33.85
C LEU A 255 -13.69 -46.31 34.52
N GLY A 256 -14.38 -45.98 35.63
CA GLY A 256 -15.30 -46.86 36.33
C GLY A 256 -14.66 -47.67 37.45
N ALA A 257 -13.41 -47.38 37.82
CA ALA A 257 -12.76 -48.02 38.96
C ALA A 257 -13.44 -47.62 40.26
N ARG A 258 -13.59 -48.59 41.17
CA ARG A 258 -14.13 -48.31 42.51
C ARG A 258 -13.02 -47.78 43.44
N PRO A 259 -13.34 -46.95 44.45
CA PRO A 259 -12.36 -46.47 45.41
C PRO A 259 -11.47 -47.57 46.02
N GLU A 260 -12.03 -48.74 46.34
CA GLU A 260 -11.27 -49.86 46.90
C GLU A 260 -10.26 -50.45 45.92
N GLU A 261 -10.58 -50.43 44.62
CA GLU A 261 -9.69 -50.89 43.56
C GLU A 261 -8.53 -49.91 43.35
N ILE A 262 -8.83 -48.62 43.37
CA ILE A 262 -7.83 -47.55 43.29
C ILE A 262 -6.86 -47.66 44.47
N ALA A 263 -7.36 -47.81 45.70
CA ALA A 263 -6.53 -47.99 46.89
C ALA A 263 -5.58 -49.19 46.76
N ARG A 264 -6.09 -50.31 46.24
CA ARG A 264 -5.30 -51.54 46.05
C ARG A 264 -4.19 -51.37 45.02
N VAL A 265 -4.45 -50.68 43.92
CA VAL A 265 -3.47 -50.50 42.83
C VAL A 265 -2.43 -49.44 43.18
N THR A 266 -2.86 -48.33 43.78
CA THR A 266 -1.99 -47.18 44.11
C THR A 266 -1.25 -47.35 45.44
N GLY A 267 -1.75 -48.21 46.34
CA GLY A 267 -1.23 -48.38 47.69
C GLY A 267 -1.66 -47.29 48.68
N PHE A 268 -2.63 -46.44 48.31
CA PHE A 268 -3.14 -45.42 49.23
C PHE A 268 -3.81 -46.07 50.45
N ASN A 269 -3.50 -45.54 51.64
CA ASN A 269 -4.24 -45.91 52.85
C ASN A 269 -5.64 -45.28 52.84
N GLY A 270 -6.57 -45.84 53.63
CA GLY A 270 -7.98 -45.43 53.62
C GLY A 270 -8.20 -43.94 53.93
N LEU A 271 -7.40 -43.36 54.82
CA LEU A 271 -7.50 -41.94 55.19
C LEU A 271 -7.03 -41.02 54.04
N ALA A 272 -5.96 -41.39 53.35
CA ALA A 272 -5.45 -40.62 52.21
C ALA A 272 -6.45 -40.63 51.04
N LEU A 273 -7.01 -41.79 50.72
CA LEU A 273 -8.02 -41.88 49.65
C LEU A 273 -9.30 -41.11 50.02
N GLN A 274 -9.76 -41.20 51.28
CA GLN A 274 -10.89 -40.39 51.75
C GLN A 274 -10.62 -38.88 51.61
N GLY A 275 -9.41 -38.42 51.96
CA GLY A 275 -9.03 -37.02 51.79
C GLY A 275 -9.03 -36.57 50.32
N ILE A 276 -8.57 -37.43 49.41
CA ILE A 276 -8.59 -37.15 47.96
C ILE A 276 -10.04 -37.08 47.45
N LEU A 277 -10.90 -38.03 47.84
CA LEU A 277 -12.31 -38.04 47.44
C LEU A 277 -13.04 -36.80 47.97
N GLN A 278 -12.79 -36.39 49.21
CA GLN A 278 -13.36 -35.16 49.78
C GLN A 278 -12.91 -33.93 48.98
N ALA A 279 -11.62 -33.82 48.63
CA ALA A 279 -11.13 -32.70 47.81
C ALA A 279 -11.79 -32.65 46.42
N LEU A 280 -12.10 -33.81 45.83
CA LEU A 280 -12.85 -33.88 44.57
C LEU A 280 -14.32 -33.49 44.73
N GLU A 281 -14.95 -33.83 45.86
CA GLU A 281 -16.33 -33.45 46.18
C GLU A 281 -16.46 -31.95 46.46
N ASP A 282 -15.51 -31.36 47.20
CA ASP A 282 -15.46 -29.92 47.51
C ASP A 282 -15.38 -29.08 46.24
N GLU A 283 -14.66 -29.56 45.22
CA GLU A 283 -14.57 -28.93 43.90
C GLU A 283 -15.71 -29.34 42.94
N ALA A 284 -16.67 -30.14 43.41
CA ALA A 284 -17.78 -30.70 42.64
C ALA A 284 -17.34 -31.51 41.40
N LEU A 285 -16.16 -32.12 41.45
CA LEU A 285 -15.60 -32.97 40.39
C LEU A 285 -16.03 -34.43 40.53
N ALA A 286 -16.25 -34.89 41.76
CA ALA A 286 -16.85 -36.19 42.06
C ALA A 286 -18.00 -36.03 43.06
N ARG A 287 -18.82 -37.07 43.18
CA ARG A 287 -19.85 -37.22 44.22
C ARG A 287 -20.06 -38.71 44.45
N GLU A 288 -20.03 -39.14 45.72
CA GLU A 288 -20.32 -40.54 46.11
C GLU A 288 -19.43 -41.56 45.37
N GLY A 289 -18.16 -41.21 45.15
CA GLY A 289 -17.21 -42.08 44.45
C GLY A 289 -17.45 -42.22 42.95
N ALA A 290 -18.21 -41.31 42.32
CA ALA A 290 -18.38 -41.23 40.86
C ALA A 290 -18.10 -39.82 40.34
N PRO A 291 -17.56 -39.65 39.12
CA PRO A 291 -17.29 -38.32 38.57
C PRO A 291 -18.58 -37.61 38.14
N THR A 292 -18.65 -36.31 38.43
CA THR A 292 -19.76 -35.45 37.97
C THR A 292 -19.58 -35.09 36.49
N ARG A 293 -20.58 -34.41 35.89
CA ARG A 293 -20.43 -33.84 34.53
C ARG A 293 -19.25 -32.87 34.44
N LYS A 294 -19.02 -32.08 35.50
CA LYS A 294 -17.87 -31.15 35.62
C LYS A 294 -16.55 -31.93 35.66
N GLY A 295 -16.49 -33.01 36.44
CA GLY A 295 -15.32 -33.90 36.51
C GLY A 295 -15.00 -34.57 35.19
N LYS A 296 -15.99 -35.19 34.54
CA LYS A 296 -15.84 -35.82 33.21
C LYS A 296 -15.34 -34.81 32.17
N SER A 297 -15.97 -33.63 32.12
CA SER A 297 -15.56 -32.60 31.17
C SER A 297 -14.15 -32.06 31.44
N LEU A 298 -13.68 -32.02 32.69
CA LEU A 298 -12.30 -31.66 33.02
C LEU A 298 -11.31 -32.73 32.54
N ILE A 299 -11.66 -34.01 32.65
CA ILE A 299 -10.85 -35.11 32.12
C ILE A 299 -10.76 -35.02 30.59
N ASP A 300 -11.89 -34.79 29.90
CA ASP A 300 -11.91 -34.64 28.43
C ASP A 300 -10.98 -33.51 27.96
N VAL A 301 -10.96 -32.40 28.70
CA VAL A 301 -10.05 -31.27 28.45
C VAL A 301 -8.60 -31.68 28.68
N ILE A 302 -8.28 -32.33 29.80
CA ILE A 302 -6.91 -32.78 30.12
C ILE A 302 -6.41 -33.72 29.03
N GLU A 303 -7.24 -34.65 28.59
CA GLU A 303 -6.92 -35.60 27.54
C GLU A 303 -6.66 -34.89 26.20
N SER A 304 -7.52 -33.92 25.83
CA SER A 304 -7.32 -33.09 24.63
C SER A 304 -6.01 -32.28 24.69
N THR A 305 -5.65 -31.73 25.86
CA THR A 305 -4.36 -31.05 26.04
C THR A 305 -3.18 -32.01 25.94
N ARG A 306 -3.31 -33.24 26.46
CA ARG A 306 -2.29 -34.28 26.36
C ARG A 306 -2.06 -34.68 24.90
N GLN A 307 -3.13 -34.93 24.16
CA GLN A 307 -3.08 -35.26 22.73
C GLN A 307 -2.34 -34.18 21.94
N LEU A 308 -2.66 -32.90 22.15
CA LEU A 308 -1.96 -31.79 21.50
C LEU A 308 -0.46 -31.77 21.84
N ASN A 309 -0.13 -31.95 23.11
CA ASN A 309 1.25 -31.91 23.59
C ASN A 309 2.08 -33.08 23.04
N GLU A 310 1.46 -34.25 22.83
CA GLU A 310 2.04 -35.44 22.22
C GLU A 310 2.23 -35.28 20.70
N ALA A 311 1.32 -34.58 20.01
CA ALA A 311 1.44 -34.26 18.59
C ALA A 311 2.68 -33.41 18.25
N ARG A 312 3.33 -32.79 19.26
CA ARG A 312 4.62 -32.08 19.11
C ARG A 312 4.59 -31.02 17.99
N LEU A 313 3.51 -30.24 17.92
CA LEU A 313 3.37 -29.15 16.96
C LEU A 313 4.51 -28.12 17.14
N ARG A 314 5.44 -28.08 16.19
CA ARG A 314 6.69 -27.32 16.24
C ARG A 314 6.86 -26.46 15.00
N GLY A 315 7.58 -25.36 15.17
CA GLY A 315 7.97 -24.51 14.06
C GLY A 315 9.19 -23.67 14.39
N LEU A 316 9.60 -22.85 13.43
CA LEU A 316 10.62 -21.84 13.58
C LEU A 316 9.99 -20.47 13.38
N PHE A 317 10.38 -19.51 14.23
CA PHE A 317 9.90 -18.14 14.17
C PHE A 317 11.04 -17.20 13.76
N ALA A 318 10.95 -16.65 12.55
CA ALA A 318 11.86 -15.68 11.96
C ALA A 318 11.38 -14.25 12.23
N SER A 319 11.65 -13.76 13.43
CA SER A 319 11.11 -12.50 13.96
C SER A 319 11.43 -11.22 13.17
N ALA A 320 12.48 -11.24 12.34
CA ALA A 320 12.88 -10.12 11.50
C ALA A 320 12.34 -10.21 10.06
N ALA A 321 11.66 -11.30 9.69
CA ALA A 321 11.04 -11.46 8.39
C ALA A 321 9.74 -10.63 8.27
N PRO A 322 9.23 -10.38 7.05
CA PRO A 322 7.91 -9.79 6.84
C PRO A 322 6.83 -10.60 7.57
N GLN A 323 5.81 -9.92 8.13
CA GLN A 323 4.80 -10.54 9.01
C GLN A 323 4.15 -11.81 8.43
N HIS A 324 3.85 -11.82 7.14
CA HIS A 324 3.22 -12.95 6.46
C HIS A 324 4.14 -14.17 6.25
N SER A 325 5.44 -14.03 6.49
CA SER A 325 6.45 -15.08 6.28
C SER A 325 7.21 -15.46 7.56
N GLN A 326 6.82 -14.96 8.73
CA GLN A 326 7.60 -15.17 9.97
C GLN A 326 7.57 -16.60 10.52
N PHE A 327 6.60 -17.42 10.11
CA PHE A 327 6.44 -18.77 10.61
C PHE A 327 6.91 -19.79 9.56
N VAL A 328 7.74 -20.73 9.98
CA VAL A 328 8.26 -21.81 9.13
C VAL A 328 7.99 -23.14 9.81
N ALA A 329 7.47 -24.11 9.06
CA ALA A 329 7.31 -25.46 9.57
C ALA A 329 8.69 -26.10 9.80
N ALA A 330 8.84 -26.88 10.88
CA ALA A 330 10.15 -27.38 11.31
C ALA A 330 10.85 -28.28 10.25
N ASP A 331 10.07 -28.97 9.44
CA ASP A 331 10.48 -29.86 8.34
C ASP A 331 10.92 -29.09 7.07
N GLN A 332 10.48 -27.84 6.91
CA GLN A 332 10.83 -27.00 5.75
C GLN A 332 12.18 -26.29 5.91
N SER A 333 12.81 -26.38 7.08
CA SER A 333 14.04 -25.65 7.40
C SER A 333 15.30 -26.17 6.71
N ASP A 334 15.29 -27.39 6.19
CA ASP A 334 16.47 -28.06 5.62
C ASP A 334 16.59 -27.93 4.08
N ARG A 335 15.74 -27.11 3.45
CA ARG A 335 15.64 -27.04 1.98
C ARG A 335 16.73 -26.21 1.27
N HIS A 336 17.49 -25.41 2.01
CA HIS A 336 18.56 -24.57 1.46
C HIS A 336 19.94 -25.02 1.96
N GLY A 337 20.98 -24.75 1.18
CA GLY A 337 22.37 -25.04 1.56
C GLY A 337 22.76 -24.39 2.89
N GLU A 338 23.80 -24.92 3.53
CA GLU A 338 24.25 -24.43 4.84
C GLU A 338 24.64 -22.94 4.77
N TYR A 339 24.07 -22.14 5.68
CA TYR A 339 24.47 -20.75 5.84
C TYR A 339 25.96 -20.68 6.22
N PRO A 340 26.80 -19.90 5.51
CA PRO A 340 28.24 -19.91 5.74
C PRO A 340 28.60 -19.57 7.20
N HIS A 341 29.30 -20.48 7.88
CA HIS A 341 29.66 -20.31 9.30
C HIS A 341 30.55 -19.08 9.57
N ALA A 342 31.32 -18.64 8.58
CA ALA A 342 32.18 -17.46 8.67
C ALA A 342 31.43 -16.13 8.52
N TRP A 343 30.15 -16.15 8.13
CA TRP A 343 29.32 -14.95 8.03
C TRP A 343 28.71 -14.60 9.39
N PRO A 344 28.40 -13.31 9.63
CA PRO A 344 27.68 -12.90 10.83
C PRO A 344 26.32 -13.59 10.93
N ARG A 345 25.77 -13.67 12.15
CA ARG A 345 24.41 -14.21 12.34
C ARG A 345 23.39 -13.38 11.56
N PRO A 346 22.43 -14.04 10.87
CA PRO A 346 21.40 -13.32 10.14
C PRO A 346 20.48 -12.48 11.03
N PRO A 347 19.70 -11.55 10.45
CA PRO A 347 18.76 -10.70 11.16
C PRO A 347 17.78 -11.46 12.06
N ALA A 348 17.49 -10.83 13.21
CA ALA A 348 16.55 -11.28 14.22
C ALA A 348 16.18 -10.11 15.15
N HIS A 349 14.99 -10.17 15.73
CA HIS A 349 14.44 -9.15 16.61
C HIS A 349 14.02 -9.73 17.98
N THR A 350 14.93 -9.68 18.95
CA THR A 350 14.75 -10.29 20.28
C THR A 350 13.48 -9.85 21.00
N LYS A 351 13.14 -8.55 21.03
CA LYS A 351 11.91 -8.11 21.70
C LYS A 351 10.64 -8.71 21.08
N VAL A 352 10.64 -8.95 19.76
CA VAL A 352 9.48 -9.54 19.06
C VAL A 352 9.41 -11.03 19.37
N GLU A 353 10.56 -11.70 19.51
CA GLU A 353 10.62 -13.08 19.97
C GLU A 353 10.15 -13.23 21.41
N ASP A 354 10.55 -12.32 22.31
CA ASP A 354 10.12 -12.35 23.70
C ASP A 354 8.60 -12.16 23.80
N MET A 355 8.04 -11.22 23.02
CA MET A 355 6.59 -11.04 22.91
C MET A 355 5.89 -12.28 22.35
N PHE A 356 6.45 -12.89 21.31
CA PHE A 356 5.92 -14.11 20.72
C PHE A 356 5.97 -15.30 21.68
N MET A 357 7.07 -15.46 22.43
CA MET A 357 7.21 -16.51 23.44
C MET A 357 6.33 -16.29 24.68
N ALA A 358 5.87 -15.05 24.89
CA ALA A 358 4.90 -14.71 25.92
C ALA A 358 3.44 -14.85 25.44
N ALA A 359 3.20 -15.13 24.16
CA ALA A 359 1.87 -15.23 23.59
C ALA A 359 1.09 -16.43 24.15
N THR A 360 -0.13 -16.16 24.62
CA THR A 360 -1.05 -17.15 25.18
C THR A 360 -2.46 -16.93 24.67
N ASP A 361 -3.23 -18.01 24.60
CA ASP A 361 -4.65 -18.05 24.27
C ASP A 361 -4.92 -17.27 22.97
N GLU A 362 -5.79 -16.26 22.99
CA GLU A 362 -6.12 -15.44 21.82
C GLU A 362 -4.92 -14.71 21.18
N ALA A 363 -3.82 -14.53 21.91
CA ALA A 363 -2.61 -13.92 21.37
C ALA A 363 -1.75 -14.89 20.52
N VAL A 364 -2.08 -16.18 20.48
CA VAL A 364 -1.42 -17.16 19.61
C VAL A 364 -1.86 -16.91 18.16
N PRO A 365 -0.93 -16.58 17.23
CA PRO A 365 -1.32 -16.20 15.87
C PRO A 365 -1.99 -17.34 15.10
N GLU A 366 -3.13 -17.08 14.46
CA GLU A 366 -3.83 -18.05 13.63
C GLU A 366 -2.98 -18.61 12.46
N PRO A 367 -2.18 -17.81 11.73
CA PRO A 367 -1.31 -18.34 10.68
C PRO A 367 -0.32 -19.40 11.18
N LEU A 368 0.13 -19.28 12.44
CA LEU A 368 1.00 -20.27 13.06
C LEU A 368 0.27 -21.60 13.22
N VAL A 369 -0.98 -21.58 13.71
CA VAL A 369 -1.79 -22.80 13.90
C VAL A 369 -1.98 -23.52 12.56
N ASN A 370 -2.33 -22.77 11.51
CA ASN A 370 -2.51 -23.32 10.17
C ASN A 370 -1.23 -23.94 9.59
N LEU A 371 -0.07 -23.41 9.96
CA LEU A 371 1.22 -23.89 9.50
C LEU A 371 1.69 -25.16 10.22
N VAL A 372 1.57 -25.20 11.55
CA VAL A 372 2.19 -26.26 12.38
C VAL A 372 1.25 -27.43 12.64
N ALA A 373 -0.06 -27.28 12.43
CA ALA A 373 -1.06 -28.32 12.65
C ALA A 373 -1.56 -28.92 11.33
N ASP A 374 -1.60 -30.25 11.27
CA ASP A 374 -2.35 -30.98 10.24
C ASP A 374 -3.87 -30.81 10.41
N ALA A 375 -4.65 -31.35 9.48
CA ALA A 375 -6.12 -31.21 9.50
C ALA A 375 -6.73 -31.75 10.80
N ASP A 376 -6.20 -32.84 11.34
CA ASP A 376 -6.71 -33.50 12.54
C ASP A 376 -6.43 -32.67 13.81
N ASN A 377 -5.20 -32.15 13.94
CA ASN A 377 -4.80 -31.35 15.09
C ASN A 377 -5.36 -29.93 15.05
N ARG A 378 -5.69 -29.36 13.87
CA ARG A 378 -6.27 -28.01 13.77
C ARG A 378 -7.59 -27.88 14.52
N ALA A 379 -8.48 -28.87 14.39
CA ALA A 379 -9.77 -28.85 15.09
C ALA A 379 -9.57 -28.86 16.61
N ILE A 380 -8.63 -29.66 17.10
CA ILE A 380 -8.27 -29.74 18.52
C ILE A 380 -7.72 -28.40 19.01
N VAL A 381 -6.75 -27.81 18.30
CA VAL A 381 -6.16 -26.51 18.67
C VAL A 381 -7.22 -25.41 18.70
N SER A 382 -8.07 -25.35 17.67
CA SER A 382 -9.15 -24.36 17.59
C SER A 382 -10.13 -24.49 18.75
N SER A 383 -10.54 -25.72 19.09
CA SER A 383 -11.41 -25.98 20.24
C SER A 383 -10.75 -25.60 21.56
N LEU A 384 -9.45 -25.89 21.74
CA LEU A 384 -8.73 -25.58 22.98
C LEU A 384 -8.50 -24.08 23.16
N LEU A 385 -8.26 -23.32 22.08
CA LEU A 385 -8.12 -21.86 22.13
C LEU A 385 -9.40 -21.15 22.60
N GLN A 386 -10.57 -21.76 22.37
CA GLN A 386 -11.87 -21.23 22.78
C GLN A 386 -12.29 -21.70 24.19
N ASP A 387 -11.60 -22.69 24.77
CA ASP A 387 -11.95 -23.22 26.09
C ASP A 387 -11.27 -22.42 27.20
N SER A 388 -12.06 -21.66 27.98
CA SER A 388 -11.58 -20.85 29.11
C SER A 388 -10.91 -21.64 30.24
N ARG A 389 -11.06 -22.97 30.24
CA ARG A 389 -10.40 -23.89 31.17
C ARG A 389 -9.05 -24.35 30.67
N VAL A 390 -8.64 -23.97 29.47
CA VAL A 390 -7.34 -24.31 28.90
C VAL A 390 -6.51 -23.06 28.80
N ARG A 391 -5.21 -23.22 28.95
CA ARG A 391 -4.24 -22.23 28.54
C ARG A 391 -3.43 -22.81 27.39
N VAL A 392 -3.53 -22.22 26.21
CA VAL A 392 -2.69 -22.56 25.06
C VAL A 392 -1.59 -21.52 24.96
N PHE A 393 -0.35 -21.92 24.79
CA PHE A 393 0.74 -20.96 24.71
C PHE A 393 1.91 -21.48 23.88
N VAL A 394 2.70 -20.53 23.38
CA VAL A 394 3.95 -20.83 22.71
C VAL A 394 5.04 -21.04 23.76
N ARG A 395 5.88 -22.06 23.55
CA ARG A 395 7.10 -22.24 24.34
C ARG A 395 8.29 -22.51 23.45
N LYS A 396 9.49 -22.22 23.95
CA LYS A 396 10.75 -22.59 23.31
C LYS A 396 10.86 -24.11 23.18
N ASP A 397 11.26 -24.61 22.00
CA ASP A 397 11.42 -26.04 21.77
C ASP A 397 12.84 -26.54 22.13
N GLY A 398 13.01 -26.89 23.40
CA GLY A 398 14.23 -27.49 23.94
C GLY A 398 15.42 -26.53 24.08
N LEU A 399 16.62 -27.11 24.22
CA LEU A 399 17.89 -26.38 24.32
C LEU A 399 18.48 -25.99 22.96
N HIS A 400 17.79 -26.30 21.86
CA HIS A 400 18.34 -26.13 20.52
C HIS A 400 18.74 -24.68 20.24
N PRO A 401 19.91 -24.46 19.61
CA PRO A 401 20.32 -23.14 19.17
C PRO A 401 19.38 -22.63 18.09
N ARG A 402 19.37 -21.31 17.89
CA ARG A 402 18.67 -20.67 16.78
C ARG A 402 19.07 -21.33 15.45
N LYS A 403 18.11 -21.54 14.57
CA LYS A 403 18.37 -22.05 13.22
C LYS A 403 18.44 -20.90 12.23
N VAL A 404 19.20 -21.07 11.15
CA VAL A 404 19.11 -20.17 10.00
C VAL A 404 18.07 -20.73 9.05
N VAL A 405 17.15 -19.88 8.57
CA VAL A 405 16.15 -20.23 7.56
C VAL A 405 16.26 -19.23 6.42
N TYR A 406 16.14 -19.71 5.19
CA TYR A 406 16.00 -18.86 4.01
C TYR A 406 14.52 -18.70 3.70
N LEU A 407 14.08 -17.46 3.56
CA LEU A 407 12.70 -17.12 3.23
C LEU A 407 12.65 -16.32 1.95
N ARG A 408 11.65 -16.62 1.11
CA ARG A 408 11.34 -15.82 -0.07
C ARG A 408 10.57 -14.59 0.39
N VAL A 409 11.18 -13.41 0.24
CA VAL A 409 10.63 -12.12 0.66
C VAL A 409 10.52 -11.18 -0.53
N PRO A 410 9.58 -10.21 -0.53
CA PRO A 410 9.51 -9.20 -1.58
C PRO A 410 10.81 -8.40 -1.67
N GLU A 411 11.43 -8.34 -2.85
CA GLU A 411 12.62 -7.52 -3.10
C GLU A 411 12.36 -6.04 -2.79
N HIS A 412 11.18 -5.52 -3.15
CA HIS A 412 10.82 -4.12 -2.89
C HIS A 412 10.84 -3.79 -1.39
N TRP A 413 10.59 -4.76 -0.50
CA TRP A 413 10.68 -4.59 0.95
C TRP A 413 12.15 -4.47 1.42
N VAL A 414 13.06 -5.22 0.80
CA VAL A 414 14.51 -5.12 1.03
C VAL A 414 15.03 -3.79 0.50
N LEU A 415 14.66 -3.43 -0.74
CA LEU A 415 15.00 -2.16 -1.38
C LEU A 415 14.48 -0.97 -0.58
N ALA A 416 13.28 -1.04 0.01
CA ALA A 416 12.77 0.01 0.89
C ALA A 416 13.70 0.26 2.09
N GLY A 417 14.28 -0.81 2.66
CA GLY A 417 15.27 -0.72 3.74
C GLY A 417 16.56 -0.08 3.25
N LEU A 418 17.05 -0.50 2.09
CA LEU A 418 18.27 0.05 1.49
C LEU A 418 18.09 1.53 1.14
N TRP A 419 17.01 1.93 0.49
CA TRP A 419 16.70 3.34 0.16
C TRP A 419 16.49 4.24 1.39
N PHE A 420 16.11 3.67 2.53
CA PHE A 420 16.05 4.40 3.79
C PHE A 420 17.46 4.77 4.29
N ALA A 421 18.44 3.90 4.07
CA ALA A 421 19.81 4.05 4.56
C ALA A 421 20.80 4.64 3.55
N PHE A 422 20.56 4.40 2.26
CA PHE A 422 21.55 4.55 1.21
C PHE A 422 20.94 5.13 -0.08
N ASP A 423 21.80 5.67 -0.93
CA ASP A 423 21.51 5.98 -2.33
C ASP A 423 22.09 4.87 -3.21
N ALA A 424 21.36 4.48 -4.26
CA ALA A 424 21.82 3.45 -5.20
C ALA A 424 23.01 3.95 -6.03
N LEU A 425 23.98 3.06 -6.26
CA LEU A 425 25.12 3.35 -7.14
C LEU A 425 24.84 2.81 -8.55
N GLY A 426 24.97 3.66 -9.57
CA GLY A 426 24.76 3.28 -10.97
C GLY A 426 23.30 3.45 -11.41
N GLU A 427 22.77 2.47 -12.15
CA GLU A 427 21.35 2.44 -12.51
C GLU A 427 20.52 2.12 -11.27
N ALA A 428 19.68 3.07 -10.87
CA ALA A 428 18.90 2.94 -9.64
C ALA A 428 17.85 1.82 -9.79
N PRO A 429 17.79 0.86 -8.85
CA PRO A 429 16.72 -0.12 -8.82
C PRO A 429 15.39 0.55 -8.49
N PHE A 430 14.29 -0.20 -8.58
CA PHE A 430 12.97 0.28 -8.17
C PHE A 430 13.02 0.89 -6.76
N ARG A 431 12.47 2.10 -6.61
CA ARG A 431 12.39 2.79 -5.33
C ARG A 431 10.94 2.87 -4.87
N PRO A 432 10.53 2.13 -3.83
CA PRO A 432 9.19 2.27 -3.27
C PRO A 432 8.91 3.71 -2.82
N VAL A 433 7.68 4.19 -3.08
CA VAL A 433 7.25 5.54 -2.70
C VAL A 433 7.10 5.66 -1.18
N ASP A 434 6.52 4.64 -0.55
CA ASP A 434 6.43 4.52 0.89
C ASP A 434 7.50 3.54 1.40
N LEU A 435 8.26 3.99 2.40
CA LEU A 435 9.33 3.23 3.05
C LEU A 435 8.92 2.74 4.45
N SER A 436 7.65 2.86 4.82
CA SER A 436 7.13 2.46 6.14
C SER A 436 7.23 0.94 6.36
N ASP A 437 6.79 0.16 5.38
CA ASP A 437 6.97 -1.28 5.31
C ASP A 437 8.28 -1.63 4.60
N ARG A 438 9.33 -1.85 5.40
CA ARG A 438 10.70 -2.08 4.93
C ARG A 438 11.44 -3.11 5.75
N CYS A 439 12.51 -3.66 5.18
CA CYS A 439 13.48 -4.45 5.92
C CYS A 439 14.23 -3.59 6.94
N LYS A 440 13.92 -3.78 8.23
CA LYS A 440 14.47 -2.97 9.33
C LYS A 440 15.89 -3.33 9.76
N ASP A 441 16.43 -4.42 9.21
CA ASP A 441 17.66 -5.01 9.69
C ASP A 441 18.38 -5.73 8.55
N LEU A 442 19.30 -5.00 7.93
CA LEU A 442 20.05 -5.48 6.77
C LEU A 442 21.45 -5.92 7.19
N LEU A 443 21.97 -6.93 6.51
CA LEU A 443 23.35 -7.36 6.66
C LEU A 443 24.07 -7.10 5.33
N VAL A 444 24.93 -6.10 5.32
CA VAL A 444 25.62 -5.61 4.12
C VAL A 444 27.14 -5.73 4.29
N VAL A 445 27.88 -5.68 3.19
CA VAL A 445 29.34 -5.66 3.19
C VAL A 445 29.81 -4.25 2.86
N ARG A 446 30.45 -3.57 3.81
CA ARG A 446 31.18 -2.34 3.52
C ARG A 446 32.44 -2.69 2.73
N VAL A 447 32.61 -2.01 1.60
CA VAL A 447 33.77 -2.07 0.73
C VAL A 447 34.43 -0.70 0.75
N ARG A 448 35.62 -0.62 1.36
CA ARG A 448 36.42 0.61 1.40
C ARG A 448 37.42 0.60 0.26
N ILE A 449 37.36 1.63 -0.57
CA ILE A 449 38.31 1.84 -1.65
C ILE A 449 39.36 2.86 -1.19
N PRO A 450 40.64 2.46 -1.08
CA PRO A 450 41.69 3.42 -0.81
C PRO A 450 41.84 4.39 -1.99
N SER A 451 41.97 5.67 -1.68
CA SER A 451 42.21 6.68 -2.70
C SER A 451 43.52 6.42 -3.44
N THR A 452 43.50 6.59 -4.75
CA THR A 452 44.70 6.54 -5.61
C THR A 452 45.37 7.91 -5.77
N GLN A 453 44.76 8.99 -5.28
CA GLN A 453 45.27 10.37 -5.33
C GLN A 453 45.39 10.95 -3.91
N ALA A 454 46.45 11.71 -3.64
CA ALA A 454 46.78 12.19 -2.31
C ALA A 454 45.69 13.07 -1.64
N ASP A 455 44.82 13.71 -2.44
CA ASP A 455 43.81 14.67 -1.96
C ASP A 455 42.35 14.16 -2.00
N THR A 456 42.10 12.91 -2.39
CA THR A 456 40.72 12.34 -2.36
C THR A 456 40.56 11.45 -1.13
N PRO A 457 39.51 11.63 -0.31
CA PRO A 457 39.26 10.74 0.82
C PRO A 457 38.86 9.33 0.35
N ALA A 458 39.20 8.31 1.14
CA ALA A 458 38.70 6.96 0.91
C ALA A 458 37.16 6.96 0.98
N ALA A 459 36.51 6.33 0.00
CA ALA A 459 35.06 6.22 -0.05
C ALA A 459 34.60 4.84 0.40
N ASP A 460 33.54 4.82 1.21
CA ASP A 460 32.88 3.61 1.68
C ASP A 460 31.64 3.33 0.83
N TYR A 461 31.62 2.15 0.22
CA TYR A 461 30.47 1.60 -0.51
C TYR A 461 29.90 0.42 0.27
N TYR A 462 28.63 0.11 0.04
CA TYR A 462 27.93 -0.95 0.73
C TYR A 462 27.31 -1.90 -0.29
N PHE A 463 27.74 -3.15 -0.27
CA PHE A 463 27.18 -4.22 -1.08
C PHE A 463 26.11 -4.95 -0.29
N ASP A 464 24.92 -5.05 -0.85
CA ASP A 464 23.84 -5.87 -0.29
C ASP A 464 23.85 -7.26 -0.93
N PRO A 465 24.10 -8.34 -0.15
CA PRO A 465 24.17 -9.70 -0.70
C PRO A 465 22.84 -10.26 -1.15
N VAL A 466 21.70 -9.66 -0.75
CA VAL A 466 20.37 -10.16 -1.10
C VAL A 466 19.96 -9.68 -2.49
N THR A 467 20.17 -8.40 -2.78
CA THR A 467 19.86 -7.76 -4.07
C THR A 467 21.03 -7.81 -5.05
N GLY A 468 22.26 -8.00 -4.56
CA GLY A 468 23.47 -7.97 -5.40
C GLY A 468 23.88 -6.56 -5.84
N LEU A 469 23.36 -5.53 -5.18
CA LEU A 469 23.55 -4.13 -5.58
C LEU A 469 24.53 -3.39 -4.67
N TYR A 470 25.14 -2.35 -5.22
CA TYR A 470 26.02 -1.42 -4.51
C TYR A 470 25.31 -0.12 -4.16
N TRP A 471 25.66 0.40 -3.00
CA TRP A 471 25.00 1.51 -2.34
C TRP A 471 26.00 2.47 -1.71
N THR A 472 25.64 3.74 -1.64
CA THR A 472 26.41 4.79 -0.95
C THR A 472 25.63 5.32 0.25
N PRO A 473 26.26 5.52 1.41
CA PRO A 473 25.57 5.98 2.61
C PRO A 473 24.99 7.38 2.40
N ARG A 474 23.74 7.59 2.81
CA ARG A 474 23.12 8.93 2.79
C ARG A 474 23.58 9.71 4.01
N ALA A 475 24.05 10.94 3.79
CA ALA A 475 24.51 11.82 4.86
C ALA A 475 23.41 12.10 5.90
N GLU A 476 22.15 12.18 5.47
CA GLU A 476 20.99 12.48 6.32
C GLU A 476 20.28 11.21 6.84
N SER A 477 20.81 10.01 6.59
CA SER A 477 20.13 8.79 7.03
C SER A 477 20.09 8.69 8.56
N GLN A 478 18.93 8.29 9.08
CA GLN A 478 18.75 7.92 10.48
C GLN A 478 19.14 6.46 10.78
N ALA A 479 19.60 5.71 9.77
CA ALA A 479 19.98 4.33 9.94
C ALA A 479 21.24 4.19 10.80
N VAL A 480 21.25 3.17 11.67
CA VAL A 480 22.41 2.87 12.52
C VAL A 480 23.21 1.74 11.88
N ILE A 481 24.43 2.06 11.45
CA ILE A 481 25.38 1.10 10.87
C ILE A 481 26.37 0.64 11.93
N ARG A 482 26.48 -0.68 12.15
CA ARG A 482 27.44 -1.28 13.10
C ARG A 482 28.28 -2.33 12.40
N GLU A 483 29.60 -2.26 12.54
CA GLU A 483 30.50 -3.29 12.07
C GLU A 483 30.27 -4.61 12.81
N MET A 484 30.39 -5.72 12.08
CA MET A 484 30.18 -7.08 12.54
C MET A 484 31.43 -7.92 12.29
N LYS A 485 31.68 -8.90 13.16
CA LYS A 485 32.75 -9.89 12.94
C LYS A 485 32.31 -10.91 11.90
N GLY A 486 33.17 -11.15 10.90
CA GLY A 486 33.06 -12.18 9.88
C GLY A 486 34.34 -12.21 9.04
N ALA A 487 34.69 -13.36 8.48
CA ALA A 487 35.96 -13.56 7.77
C ALA A 487 35.78 -13.70 6.25
N ASP A 488 34.70 -14.37 5.84
CA ASP A 488 34.37 -14.59 4.43
C ASP A 488 33.28 -13.62 3.96
N PHE A 489 33.21 -13.44 2.65
CA PHE A 489 32.29 -12.52 2.00
C PHE A 489 31.63 -13.21 0.80
N PRO A 490 30.40 -12.80 0.44
CA PRO A 490 29.75 -13.22 -0.81
C PRO A 490 30.62 -12.89 -2.03
N GLU A 491 30.36 -13.61 -3.11
CA GLU A 491 30.83 -13.18 -4.43
C GLU A 491 30.21 -11.81 -4.74
N MET A 492 31.06 -10.90 -5.18
CA MET A 492 30.69 -9.51 -5.43
C MET A 492 30.94 -9.20 -6.90
N PRO A 493 29.97 -8.62 -7.61
CA PRO A 493 30.18 -8.23 -8.99
C PRO A 493 31.24 -7.13 -9.07
N ALA A 494 31.93 -7.06 -10.20
CA ALA A 494 32.89 -5.99 -10.42
C ALA A 494 32.14 -4.65 -10.50
N PHE A 495 32.64 -3.62 -9.81
CA PHE A 495 32.00 -2.31 -9.79
C PHE A 495 33.01 -1.18 -10.07
N SER A 496 32.50 -0.05 -10.57
CA SER A 496 33.27 1.17 -10.77
C SER A 496 32.62 2.33 -10.02
N PRO A 497 33.36 3.07 -9.19
CA PRO A 497 32.80 4.22 -8.47
C PRO A 497 32.66 5.48 -9.34
N ASP A 498 33.39 5.55 -10.47
CA ASP A 498 33.57 6.80 -11.23
C ASP A 498 32.59 6.99 -12.39
N GLY A 499 31.62 6.09 -12.59
CA GLY A 499 30.67 6.17 -13.70
C GLY A 499 31.31 5.95 -15.08
N LEU A 500 30.46 5.64 -16.07
CA LEU A 500 30.77 5.17 -17.43
C LEU A 500 32.13 5.61 -18.02
N GLY A 501 33.05 4.65 -18.19
CA GLY A 501 34.32 4.84 -18.92
C GLY A 501 35.56 4.19 -18.28
N THR A 502 35.49 3.74 -17.03
CA THR A 502 36.62 3.16 -16.28
C THR A 502 36.52 1.64 -16.16
N LYS A 503 37.65 0.93 -16.23
CA LYS A 503 37.69 -0.54 -16.10
C LYS A 503 37.20 -0.94 -14.70
N PRO A 504 36.21 -1.85 -14.58
CA PRO A 504 35.71 -2.29 -13.28
C PRO A 504 36.83 -3.00 -12.52
N ARG A 505 36.93 -2.71 -11.22
CA ARG A 505 37.99 -3.26 -10.36
C ARG A 505 37.44 -4.49 -9.62
N PRO A 506 38.21 -5.59 -9.52
CA PRO A 506 37.74 -6.79 -8.82
C PRO A 506 37.65 -6.55 -7.29
N PRO A 507 36.64 -7.10 -6.61
CA PRO A 507 36.41 -6.89 -5.18
C PRO A 507 37.55 -7.32 -4.24
N SER A 508 38.45 -8.19 -4.72
CA SER A 508 39.54 -8.79 -3.96
C SER A 508 40.64 -7.80 -3.54
N ARG A 509 40.64 -6.56 -4.07
CA ARG A 509 41.62 -5.52 -3.74
C ARG A 509 41.16 -4.51 -2.67
N TYR A 510 40.02 -4.75 -2.04
CA TYR A 510 39.41 -3.80 -1.10
C TYR A 510 39.41 -4.29 0.34
N GLU A 511 39.42 -3.36 1.29
CA GLU A 511 39.09 -3.69 2.68
C GLU A 511 37.58 -3.93 2.77
N ARG A 512 37.22 -5.09 3.34
CA ARG A 512 35.84 -5.54 3.46
C ARG A 512 35.49 -5.75 4.92
N ARG A 513 34.32 -5.25 5.33
CA ARG A 513 33.77 -5.45 6.68
C ARG A 513 32.29 -5.74 6.57
N TRP A 514 31.81 -6.73 7.31
CA TRP A 514 30.38 -6.89 7.49
C TRP A 514 29.82 -5.76 8.33
N CYS A 515 28.64 -5.26 7.95
CA CYS A 515 27.92 -4.23 8.67
C CYS A 515 26.46 -4.65 8.84
N ARG A 516 25.92 -4.46 10.04
CA ARG A 516 24.50 -4.55 10.32
C ARG A 516 23.90 -3.15 10.28
N VAL A 517 22.86 -2.97 9.48
CA VAL A 517 22.20 -1.69 9.27
C VAL A 517 20.79 -1.78 9.84
N LYS A 518 20.51 -0.96 10.85
CA LYS A 518 19.16 -0.80 11.42
C LYS A 518 18.51 0.43 10.80
N THR A 519 17.46 0.21 10.02
CA THR A 519 16.74 1.25 9.25
C THR A 519 15.44 1.65 9.92
#